data_AF-A0AAN7DN21-F1
#
_entry.id   AF-A0AAN7DN21-F1
#
_cell.length_a   1.000
_cell.length_b   1.000
_cell.length_c   1.000
_cell.angle_alpha   90.00
_cell.angle_beta   90.00
_cell.angle_gamma   90.00
#
_symmetry.space_group_name_H-M   'P 1'
#
loop_
_entity.id
_entity.type
_entity.pdbx_description
1 polymer ?
#
loop_
_entity_poly.entity_id
_entity_poly.type
_entity_poly.pdbx_seq_one_letter_code
_entity_poly.pdbx_strand_id
1 'polypeptide(L)'
;MFSVPALRNAAAMSVRRTTTVSSMKVATAIPAMRRRCYATENGKDTAKEGEEAATGNATEAPKAELTEDVKKMLAEKDKQISELKDAYLRCLADQENVRERSRKEIETTKEYAIQKFAKDLLDTVDILNMALTAVPSELREKSSSLQSELAKDAEKIVDQLTNLYTGVSMTESELIKALKRHGVERENPEGEAFDPNRHQALFQAPMPDKEAGTIFAVQKMGYTLKGRVLRPAQVGVVSDPQ
;
A
#
# COMPACT_ATOMS: atom_id res chain seq x y z
N MET A 1 -68.57 -4.43 25.73
CA MET A 1 -68.09 -4.71 24.35
C MET A 1 -66.86 -3.83 24.15
N PHE A 2 -65.61 -4.28 24.04
CA PHE A 2 -65.06 -5.50 23.49
C PHE A 2 -63.96 -6.08 24.40
N SER A 3 -64.00 -7.40 24.51
CA SER A 3 -62.96 -8.27 25.06
C SER A 3 -61.78 -8.34 24.09
N VAL A 4 -60.55 -8.16 24.58
CA VAL A 4 -59.34 -8.60 23.87
C VAL A 4 -58.47 -9.39 24.85
N PRO A 5 -58.06 -10.62 24.51
CA PRO A 5 -57.58 -11.60 25.46
C PRO A 5 -56.06 -11.56 25.67
N ALA A 6 -55.67 -12.09 26.83
CA ALA A 6 -54.32 -12.53 27.13
C ALA A 6 -53.86 -13.59 26.12
N LEU A 7 -52.66 -13.40 25.55
CA LEU A 7 -51.84 -14.50 25.05
C LEU A 7 -50.38 -14.17 25.33
N ARG A 8 -49.84 -14.99 26.22
CA ARG A 8 -48.44 -15.13 26.62
C ARG A 8 -47.57 -15.24 25.37
N ASN A 9 -46.64 -14.30 25.19
CA ASN A 9 -45.61 -14.48 24.19
C ASN A 9 -44.44 -15.25 24.79
N ALA A 10 -44.06 -16.29 24.06
CA ALA A 10 -43.27 -17.42 24.51
C ALA A 10 -41.78 -17.10 24.64
N ALA A 11 -41.17 -17.78 25.61
CA ALA A 11 -39.80 -18.30 25.62
C ALA A 11 -38.72 -17.47 24.89
N ALA A 12 -37.92 -16.74 25.68
CA ALA A 12 -36.56 -16.38 25.33
C ALA A 12 -35.72 -17.64 25.09
N MET A 13 -35.64 -18.09 23.84
CA MET A 13 -34.63 -19.09 23.44
C MET A 13 -33.31 -18.36 23.15
N SER A 14 -32.48 -18.22 24.19
CA SER A 14 -31.08 -17.84 24.02
C SER A 14 -30.34 -18.98 23.31
N VAL A 15 -30.08 -18.84 22.02
CA VAL A 15 -29.20 -19.75 21.30
C VAL A 15 -27.75 -19.44 21.71
N ARG A 16 -27.30 -20.04 22.81
CA ARG A 16 -25.87 -20.14 23.13
C ARG A 16 -25.25 -21.15 22.15
N ARG A 17 -24.64 -20.67 21.06
CA ARG A 17 -23.77 -21.50 20.21
C ARG A 17 -22.49 -21.82 20.99
N THR A 18 -22.49 -22.94 21.70
CA THR A 18 -21.26 -23.56 22.22
C THR A 18 -20.62 -24.34 21.08
N THR A 19 -19.61 -23.77 20.42
CA THR A 19 -18.73 -24.55 19.54
C THR A 19 -17.68 -25.25 20.40
N THR A 20 -17.95 -26.49 20.79
CA THR A 20 -16.90 -27.40 21.26
C THR A 20 -16.08 -27.83 20.05
N VAL A 21 -14.87 -27.30 19.92
CA VAL A 21 -13.90 -27.76 18.92
C VAL A 21 -13.35 -29.10 19.40
N SER A 22 -13.89 -30.19 18.86
CA SER A 22 -13.33 -31.53 19.02
C SER A 22 -12.02 -31.60 18.23
N SER A 23 -10.90 -31.73 18.93
CA SER A 23 -9.57 -31.88 18.32
C SER A 23 -9.43 -33.28 17.72
N MET A 24 -9.89 -33.46 16.48
CA MET A 24 -9.50 -34.62 15.68
C MET A 24 -8.04 -34.44 15.26
N LYS A 25 -7.16 -35.31 15.78
CA LYS A 25 -5.78 -35.43 15.33
C LYS A 25 -5.79 -35.94 13.88
N VAL A 26 -5.56 -35.04 12.93
CA VAL A 26 -5.32 -35.40 11.53
C VAL A 26 -3.85 -35.84 11.42
N ALA A 27 -3.64 -37.13 11.15
CA ALA A 27 -2.33 -37.66 10.82
C ALA A 27 -1.86 -37.03 9.49
N THR A 28 -0.79 -36.26 9.52
CA THR A 28 -0.15 -35.71 8.34
C THR A 28 0.63 -36.80 7.61
N ALA A 29 0.00 -37.45 6.63
CA ALA A 29 0.73 -38.23 5.62
C ALA A 29 1.20 -37.26 4.53
N ILE A 30 2.51 -37.03 4.45
CA ILE A 30 3.15 -36.21 3.41
C ILE A 30 3.11 -37.02 2.11
N PRO A 31 2.46 -36.56 1.01
CA PRO A 31 2.63 -37.20 -0.28
C PRO A 31 4.04 -36.87 -0.79
N ALA A 32 4.87 -37.88 -1.01
CA ALA A 32 6.17 -37.74 -1.64
C ALA A 32 5.98 -37.29 -3.10
N MET A 33 6.09 -35.98 -3.32
CA MET A 33 6.08 -35.38 -4.65
C MET A 33 7.37 -35.80 -5.37
N ARG A 34 7.27 -36.76 -6.30
CA ARG A 34 8.35 -37.11 -7.23
C ARG A 34 8.74 -35.86 -8.00
N ARG A 35 9.86 -35.23 -7.64
CA ARG A 35 10.52 -34.22 -8.47
C ARG A 35 10.93 -34.89 -9.78
N ARG A 36 10.37 -34.42 -10.89
CA ARG A 36 10.82 -34.79 -12.23
C ARG A 36 11.99 -33.89 -12.58
N CYS A 37 13.21 -34.40 -12.47
CA CYS A 37 14.41 -33.72 -12.93
C CYS A 37 14.47 -33.85 -14.46
N TYR A 38 14.54 -32.72 -15.17
CA TYR A 38 15.04 -32.70 -16.54
C TYR A 38 16.50 -32.27 -16.48
N ALA A 39 17.42 -33.19 -16.79
CA ALA A 39 18.80 -32.87 -17.06
C ALA A 39 18.91 -32.52 -18.54
N THR A 40 19.27 -31.27 -18.85
CA THR A 40 19.76 -30.90 -20.18
C THR A 40 21.27 -30.91 -20.14
N GLU A 41 21.87 -31.99 -20.60
CA GLU A 41 23.25 -31.97 -21.07
C GLU A 41 23.27 -32.64 -22.45
N ASN A 42 23.48 -31.84 -23.49
CA ASN A 42 23.94 -32.34 -24.77
C ASN A 42 25.10 -31.43 -25.20
N GLY A 43 26.30 -31.89 -24.88
CA GLY A 43 27.56 -31.46 -25.50
C GLY A 43 28.21 -32.70 -26.13
N LYS A 44 28.17 -32.75 -27.47
CA LYS A 44 28.86 -33.59 -28.46
C LYS A 44 29.88 -34.63 -27.94
N ASP A 45 29.80 -35.87 -28.48
CA ASP A 45 30.86 -36.41 -29.36
C ASP A 45 30.58 -37.79 -29.98
N THR A 46 30.78 -37.85 -31.30
CA THR A 46 31.35 -38.94 -32.13
C THR A 46 30.62 -40.28 -32.37
N ALA A 47 30.78 -40.71 -33.63
CA ALA A 47 30.21 -41.86 -34.32
C ALA A 47 30.71 -43.25 -33.87
N LYS A 48 29.90 -44.29 -34.17
CA LYS A 48 30.37 -45.56 -34.75
C LYS A 48 29.21 -46.40 -35.29
N GLU A 49 29.43 -46.95 -36.48
CA GLU A 49 28.55 -47.83 -37.27
C GLU A 49 28.61 -49.31 -36.82
N GLY A 50 27.60 -50.08 -37.28
CA GLY A 50 27.59 -51.56 -37.38
C GLY A 50 26.55 -52.25 -36.48
N GLU A 51 25.78 -53.26 -36.88
CA GLU A 51 25.41 -53.91 -38.15
C GLU A 51 24.29 -54.93 -37.78
N GLU A 52 23.28 -55.09 -38.65
CA GLU A 52 22.37 -56.25 -38.82
C GLU A 52 21.45 -56.74 -37.65
N ALA A 53 20.26 -57.31 -37.86
CA ALA A 53 19.49 -57.70 -39.04
C ALA A 53 18.01 -57.94 -38.64
N ALA A 54 17.18 -58.06 -39.68
CA ALA A 54 16.03 -58.94 -39.82
C ALA A 54 14.62 -58.32 -39.82
N THR A 55 14.16 -58.18 -41.07
CA THR A 55 12.89 -58.69 -41.62
C THR A 55 11.59 -57.92 -41.37
N GLY A 56 10.92 -57.61 -42.49
CA GLY A 56 9.48 -57.48 -42.53
C GLY A 56 8.97 -56.41 -43.50
N ASN A 57 9.06 -56.68 -44.81
CA ASN A 57 8.32 -55.93 -45.82
C ASN A 57 6.81 -56.11 -45.59
N ALA A 58 6.08 -55.02 -45.41
CA ALA A 58 4.62 -55.01 -45.46
C ALA A 58 4.15 -53.69 -46.09
N THR A 59 3.98 -53.75 -47.41
CA THR A 59 2.79 -53.33 -48.15
C THR A 59 2.18 -51.97 -47.84
N GLU A 60 2.23 -51.11 -48.86
CA GLU A 60 1.29 -50.04 -49.18
C GLU A 60 -0.05 -50.18 -48.43
N ALA A 61 -0.30 -49.21 -47.55
CA ALA A 61 -1.59 -49.11 -46.87
C ALA A 61 -2.68 -48.88 -47.93
N PRO A 62 -3.70 -49.76 -48.02
CA PRO A 62 -4.85 -49.50 -48.87
C PRO A 62 -5.56 -48.27 -48.33
N LYS A 63 -6.00 -47.38 -49.22
CA LYS A 63 -6.97 -46.33 -48.90
C LYS A 63 -8.25 -47.02 -48.42
N ALA A 64 -8.31 -47.33 -47.13
CA ALA A 64 -9.53 -47.76 -46.48
C ALA A 64 -10.49 -46.57 -46.50
N GLU A 65 -11.62 -46.72 -47.18
CA GLU A 65 -12.71 -45.77 -47.12
C GLU A 65 -13.10 -45.60 -45.65
N LEU A 66 -12.79 -44.42 -45.09
CA LEU A 66 -13.24 -44.01 -43.77
C LEU A 66 -14.76 -44.19 -43.72
N THR A 67 -15.25 -45.08 -42.86
CA THR A 67 -16.70 -45.19 -42.62
C THR A 67 -17.23 -43.83 -42.19
N GLU A 68 -18.44 -43.47 -42.64
CA GLU A 68 -19.07 -42.16 -42.38
C GLU A 68 -19.06 -41.79 -40.89
N ASP A 69 -19.12 -42.79 -40.00
CA ASP A 69 -19.08 -42.61 -38.55
C ASP A 69 -17.70 -42.20 -38.04
N VAL A 70 -16.62 -42.72 -38.62
CA VAL A 70 -15.24 -42.30 -38.27
C VAL A 70 -14.99 -40.86 -38.72
N LYS A 71 -15.52 -40.44 -39.88
CA LYS A 71 -15.43 -39.04 -40.34
C LYS A 71 -16.15 -38.08 -39.41
N LYS A 72 -17.34 -38.45 -38.91
CA LYS A 72 -18.09 -37.66 -37.92
C LYS A 72 -17.32 -37.53 -36.61
N MET A 73 -16.75 -38.62 -36.10
CA MET A 73 -15.92 -38.60 -34.89
C MET A 73 -14.67 -37.73 -35.06
N LEU A 74 -14.01 -37.76 -36.22
CA LEU A 74 -12.87 -36.88 -36.50
C LEU A 74 -13.27 -35.40 -36.46
N ALA A 75 -14.38 -35.04 -37.12
CA ALA A 75 -14.90 -33.67 -37.11
C ALA A 75 -15.30 -33.19 -35.71
N GLU A 76 -15.86 -34.06 -34.86
CA GLU A 76 -16.16 -33.74 -33.46
C GLU A 76 -14.89 -33.52 -32.63
N LYS A 77 -13.86 -34.36 -32.82
CA LYS A 77 -12.57 -34.18 -32.14
C LYS A 77 -11.84 -32.93 -32.59
N ASP A 78 -11.90 -32.57 -33.86
CA ASP A 78 -11.31 -31.32 -34.37
C ASP A 78 -11.97 -30.09 -33.77
N LYS A 79 -13.31 -30.12 -33.61
CA LYS A 79 -14.06 -29.06 -32.89
C LYS A 79 -13.65 -28.96 -31.43
N GLN A 80 -13.57 -30.09 -30.72
CA GLN A 80 -13.10 -30.12 -29.33
C GLN A 80 -11.66 -29.61 -29.21
N ILE A 81 -10.79 -29.94 -30.18
CA ILE A 81 -9.41 -29.44 -30.22
C ILE A 81 -9.40 -27.93 -30.43
N SER A 82 -10.23 -27.37 -31.31
CA SER A 82 -10.33 -25.92 -31.47
C SER A 82 -10.85 -25.23 -30.21
N GLU A 83 -11.91 -25.74 -29.60
CA GLU A 83 -12.50 -25.19 -28.36
C GLU A 83 -11.48 -25.20 -27.20
N LEU A 84 -10.74 -26.30 -27.04
CA LEU A 84 -9.70 -26.42 -26.01
C LEU A 84 -8.51 -25.49 -26.29
N LYS A 85 -8.10 -25.31 -27.55
CA LYS A 85 -7.04 -24.36 -27.92
C LYS A 85 -7.45 -22.93 -27.62
N ASP A 86 -8.69 -22.55 -27.94
CA ASP A 86 -9.22 -21.21 -27.65
C ASP A 86 -9.32 -20.96 -26.14
N ALA A 87 -9.81 -21.94 -25.38
CA ALA A 87 -9.84 -21.88 -23.93
C ALA A 87 -8.43 -21.80 -23.34
N TYR A 88 -7.47 -22.55 -23.87
CA TYR A 88 -6.08 -22.52 -23.43
C TYR A 88 -5.42 -21.16 -23.71
N LEU A 89 -5.57 -20.62 -24.91
CA LEU A 89 -5.04 -19.29 -25.28
C LEU A 89 -5.64 -18.18 -24.41
N ARG A 90 -6.94 -18.25 -24.12
CA ARG A 90 -7.60 -17.34 -23.18
C ARG A 90 -7.04 -17.46 -21.77
N CYS A 91 -6.90 -18.68 -21.25
CA CYS A 91 -6.29 -18.92 -19.95
C CYS A 91 -4.85 -18.39 -19.88
N LEU A 92 -4.06 -18.55 -20.95
CA LEU A 92 -2.72 -17.98 -21.03
C LEU A 92 -2.73 -16.45 -21.02
N ALA A 93 -3.65 -15.83 -21.76
CA ALA A 93 -3.82 -14.38 -21.75
C ALA A 93 -4.23 -13.86 -20.36
N ASP A 94 -5.16 -14.54 -19.69
CA ASP A 94 -5.58 -14.21 -18.33
C ASP A 94 -4.42 -14.34 -17.32
N GLN A 95 -3.59 -15.37 -17.46
CA GLN A 95 -2.38 -15.51 -16.64
C GLN A 95 -1.41 -14.35 -16.85
N GLU A 96 -1.18 -13.93 -18.09
CA GLU A 96 -0.25 -12.82 -18.36
C GLU A 96 -0.80 -11.49 -17.83
N ASN A 97 -2.10 -11.23 -17.99
CA ASN A 97 -2.76 -10.07 -17.40
C ASN A 97 -2.62 -10.03 -15.87
N VAL A 98 -2.75 -11.18 -15.21
CA VAL A 98 -2.53 -11.30 -13.76
C VAL A 98 -1.08 -11.04 -13.41
N ARG A 99 -0.12 -11.60 -14.15
CA ARG A 99 1.32 -11.36 -13.92
C ARG A 99 1.66 -9.87 -14.04
N GLU A 100 1.20 -9.20 -15.10
CA GLU A 100 1.43 -7.78 -15.30
C GLU A 100 0.78 -6.93 -14.21
N ARG A 101 -0.46 -7.25 -13.83
CA ARG A 101 -1.15 -6.54 -12.75
C ARG A 101 -0.42 -6.72 -11.43
N SER A 102 -0.07 -7.95 -11.05
CA SER A 102 0.64 -8.23 -9.81
C SER A 102 2.01 -7.56 -9.77
N ARG A 103 2.73 -7.45 -10.89
CA ARG A 103 3.99 -6.67 -10.96
C ARG A 103 3.76 -5.21 -10.59
N LYS A 104 2.78 -4.55 -11.21
CA LYS A 104 2.40 -3.16 -10.92
C LYS A 104 1.93 -2.97 -9.47
N GLU A 105 1.15 -3.91 -8.95
CA GLU A 105 0.71 -3.90 -7.54
C GLU A 105 1.89 -4.05 -6.58
N ILE A 106 2.86 -4.90 -6.89
CA ILE A 106 4.07 -5.07 -6.08
C ILE A 106 4.93 -3.80 -6.12
N GLU A 107 5.09 -3.18 -7.29
CA GLU A 107 5.85 -1.93 -7.45
C GLU A 107 5.21 -0.79 -6.65
N THR A 108 3.91 -0.56 -6.84
CA THR A 108 3.16 0.45 -6.07
C THR A 108 3.18 0.14 -4.57
N THR A 109 3.01 -1.12 -4.16
CA THR A 109 3.11 -1.51 -2.74
C THR A 109 4.49 -1.21 -2.18
N LYS A 110 5.57 -1.48 -2.91
CA LYS A 110 6.95 -1.15 -2.47
C LYS A 110 7.15 0.35 -2.34
N GLU A 111 6.62 1.13 -3.29
CA GLU A 111 6.76 2.57 -3.27
C GLU A 111 6.07 3.23 -2.08
N TYR A 112 4.91 2.69 -1.67
CA TYR A 112 4.04 3.25 -0.62
C TYR A 112 3.95 2.39 0.65
N ALA A 113 4.79 1.36 0.83
CA ALA A 113 4.77 0.49 2.01
C ALA A 113 4.94 1.27 3.33
N ILE A 114 5.74 2.34 3.31
CA ILE A 114 6.05 3.17 4.48
C ILE A 114 4.92 4.17 4.79
N GLN A 115 3.93 4.34 3.90
CA GLN A 115 2.86 5.34 4.02
C GLN A 115 2.20 5.36 5.40
N LYS A 116 1.81 4.19 5.92
CA LYS A 116 1.13 4.09 7.22
C LYS A 116 2.06 4.52 8.36
N PHE A 117 3.29 4.01 8.36
CA PHE A 117 4.30 4.35 9.37
C PHE A 117 4.64 5.85 9.34
N ALA A 118 4.84 6.41 8.14
CA ALA A 118 5.12 7.83 7.98
C ALA A 118 3.97 8.68 8.51
N LYS A 119 2.71 8.32 8.26
CA LYS A 119 1.53 9.03 8.76
C LYS A 119 1.50 9.08 10.29
N ASP A 120 1.76 7.96 10.96
CA ASP A 120 1.79 7.89 12.42
C ASP A 120 2.93 8.74 13.02
N LEU A 121 4.03 8.91 12.27
CA LEU A 121 5.16 9.75 12.66
C LEU A 121 4.90 11.26 12.47
N LEU A 122 3.93 11.67 11.63
CA LEU A 122 3.63 13.09 11.43
C LEU A 122 3.10 13.75 12.71
N ASP A 123 2.35 13.00 13.53
CA ASP A 123 1.82 13.52 14.79
C ASP A 123 2.95 13.81 15.79
N THR A 124 4.04 13.03 15.77
CA THR A 124 5.20 13.31 16.63
C THR A 124 5.98 14.52 16.16
N VAL A 125 6.12 14.72 14.84
CA VAL A 125 6.72 15.94 14.26
C VAL A 125 5.92 17.18 14.67
N ASP A 126 4.59 17.11 14.65
CA ASP A 126 3.73 18.22 15.09
C ASP A 126 3.89 18.52 16.58
N ILE A 127 3.99 17.50 17.44
CA ILE A 127 4.23 17.68 18.88
C ILE A 127 5.58 18.36 19.12
N LEU A 128 6.62 17.99 18.37
CA LEU A 128 7.93 18.66 18.45
C LEU A 128 7.83 20.13 18.02
N ASN A 129 7.11 20.43 16.93
CA ASN A 129 6.84 21.80 16.50
C ASN A 129 6.06 22.60 17.55
N MET A 130 5.06 21.97 18.19
CA MET A 130 4.30 22.58 19.28
C MET A 130 5.19 22.89 20.49
N ALA A 131 6.10 21.99 20.85
CA ALA A 131 7.06 22.20 21.92
C ALA A 131 8.02 23.37 21.62
N LEU A 132 8.48 23.50 20.37
CA LEU A 132 9.35 24.61 19.96
C LEU A 132 8.61 25.95 19.92
N THR A 133 7.36 25.97 19.47
CA THR A 133 6.55 27.19 19.41
C THR A 133 6.10 27.67 20.79
N ALA A 134 5.88 26.76 21.74
CA ALA A 134 5.50 27.08 23.11
C ALA A 134 6.56 27.86 23.90
N VAL A 135 7.84 27.77 23.52
CA VAL A 135 8.92 28.56 24.14
C VAL A 135 8.83 30.01 23.63
N PRO A 136 8.63 31.04 24.48
CA PRO A 136 8.62 32.43 24.07
C PRO A 136 9.91 32.86 23.36
N SER A 137 9.81 33.70 22.33
CA SER A 137 10.98 34.14 21.54
C SER A 137 12.04 34.85 22.38
N GLU A 138 11.65 35.56 23.42
CA GLU A 138 12.53 36.27 24.37
C GLU A 138 13.50 35.33 25.11
N LEU A 139 13.14 34.05 25.26
CA LEU A 139 13.94 33.04 25.95
C LEU A 139 14.74 32.15 24.98
N ARG A 140 14.57 32.33 23.66
CA ARG A 140 15.25 31.52 22.62
C ARG A 140 16.63 32.05 22.29
N GLU A 141 16.80 33.36 22.31
CA GLU A 141 18.08 33.99 22.01
C GLU A 141 18.86 34.17 23.31
N LYS A 142 20.17 33.89 23.26
CA LYS A 142 21.12 34.28 24.32
C LYS A 142 21.31 35.80 24.31
N SER A 143 20.22 36.56 24.27
CA SER A 143 20.27 38.00 24.22
C SER A 143 20.71 38.49 25.58
N SER A 144 21.99 38.85 25.59
CA SER A 144 22.78 39.61 26.55
C SER A 144 22.14 40.93 27.04
N SER A 145 20.84 41.14 26.86
CA SER A 145 20.10 42.36 27.17
C SER A 145 19.20 42.25 28.42
N LEU A 146 18.97 41.05 28.98
CA LEU A 146 18.28 40.87 30.27
C LEU A 146 19.27 40.81 31.46
N GLN A 147 20.36 41.58 31.38
CA GLN A 147 21.28 41.80 32.50
C GLN A 147 20.74 42.88 33.43
N SER A 148 19.68 42.58 34.18
CA SER A 148 19.39 43.33 35.40
C SER A 148 18.62 42.47 36.40
N GLU A 149 19.38 41.94 37.35
CA GLU A 149 18.95 41.58 38.72
C GLU A 149 18.06 40.35 38.93
N LEU A 150 18.01 39.38 38.01
CA LEU A 150 17.52 38.04 38.36
C LEU A 150 18.64 37.21 38.99
N ALA A 151 18.32 36.56 40.11
CA ALA A 151 19.24 35.70 40.87
C ALA A 151 19.97 34.71 39.93
N LYS A 152 21.26 34.45 40.18
CA LYS A 152 22.15 33.56 39.39
C LYS A 152 21.56 32.18 39.04
N ASP A 153 20.54 31.74 39.77
CA ASP A 153 19.82 30.49 39.51
C ASP A 153 18.82 30.61 38.34
N ALA A 154 18.24 31.79 38.12
CA ALA A 154 17.37 32.06 36.97
C ALA A 154 18.16 32.08 35.65
N GLU A 155 19.36 32.68 35.63
CA GLU A 155 20.24 32.67 34.44
C GLU A 155 20.60 31.23 34.02
N LYS A 156 20.95 30.37 34.99
CA LYS A 156 21.23 28.95 34.72
C LYS A 156 20.02 28.20 34.15
N ILE A 157 18.80 28.52 34.62
CA ILE A 157 17.57 27.90 34.10
C ILE A 157 17.35 28.33 32.64
N VAL A 158 17.56 29.61 32.31
CA VAL A 158 17.46 30.10 30.93
C VAL A 158 18.50 29.42 30.02
N ASP A 159 19.74 29.26 30.49
CA ASP A 159 20.76 28.51 29.75
C ASP A 159 20.40 27.03 29.55
N GLN A 160 19.81 26.38 30.56
CA GLN A 160 19.32 25.01 30.43
C GLN A 160 18.17 24.90 29.42
N LEU A 161 17.25 25.87 29.41
CA LEU A 161 16.13 25.94 28.48
C LEU A 161 16.60 26.20 27.04
N THR A 162 17.57 27.08 26.83
CA THR A 162 18.13 27.33 25.48
C THR A 162 18.86 26.10 24.94
N ASN A 163 19.63 25.42 25.79
CA ASN A 163 20.28 24.16 25.43
C ASN A 163 19.25 23.06 25.09
N LEU A 164 18.17 22.96 25.87
CA LEU A 164 17.07 22.04 25.59
C LEU A 164 16.36 22.37 24.27
N TYR A 165 16.01 23.64 24.05
CA TYR A 165 15.40 24.11 22.80
C TYR A 165 16.26 23.75 21.59
N THR A 166 17.58 23.98 21.69
CA THR A 166 18.55 23.63 20.65
C THR A 166 18.56 22.12 20.40
N GLY A 167 18.57 21.29 21.45
CA GLY A 167 18.51 19.84 21.34
C GLY A 167 17.24 19.33 20.66
N VAL A 168 16.08 19.88 21.04
CA VAL A 168 14.78 19.53 20.44
C VAL A 168 14.71 19.97 18.98
N SER A 169 15.18 21.18 18.65
CA SER A 169 15.22 21.71 17.27
C SER A 169 16.10 20.87 16.35
N MET A 170 17.27 20.42 16.84
CA MET A 170 18.14 19.50 16.10
C MET A 170 17.45 18.15 15.86
N THR A 171 16.73 17.62 16.86
CA THR A 171 16.02 16.34 16.75
C THR A 171 14.87 16.42 15.73
N GLU A 172 14.10 17.51 15.74
CA GLU A 172 13.05 17.76 14.74
C GLU A 172 13.64 17.83 13.32
N SER A 173 14.73 18.57 13.17
CA SER A 173 15.43 18.71 11.89
C SER A 173 15.96 17.38 11.36
N GLU A 174 16.54 16.53 12.22
CA GLU A 174 17.03 15.20 11.86
C GLU A 174 15.87 14.27 11.45
N LEU A 175 14.74 14.36 12.14
CA LEU A 175 13.52 13.60 11.83
C LEU A 175 12.95 13.99 10.47
N ILE A 176 12.86 15.28 10.16
CA ILE A 176 12.42 15.78 8.85
C ILE A 176 13.38 15.31 7.75
N LYS A 177 14.70 15.35 7.97
CA LYS A 177 15.68 14.82 7.02
C LYS A 177 15.50 13.33 6.79
N ALA A 178 15.23 12.55 7.83
CA ALA A 178 14.98 11.11 7.73
C ALA A 178 13.72 10.83 6.88
N LEU A 179 12.62 11.56 7.13
CA LEU A 179 11.40 11.49 6.32
C LEU A 179 11.67 11.82 4.85
N LYS A 180 12.44 12.88 4.58
CA LYS A 180 12.82 13.29 3.21
C LYS A 180 13.63 12.22 2.47
N ARG A 181 14.55 11.52 3.15
CA ARG A 181 15.30 10.39 2.55
C ARG A 181 14.39 9.25 2.06
N HIS A 182 13.23 9.08 2.69
CA HIS A 182 12.22 8.08 2.29
C HIS A 182 11.16 8.63 1.31
N GLY A 183 11.33 9.86 0.82
CA GLY A 183 10.46 10.49 -0.18
C GLY A 183 9.23 11.20 0.40
N VAL A 184 9.22 11.47 1.71
CA VAL A 184 8.19 12.31 2.36
C VAL A 184 8.65 13.76 2.36
N GLU A 185 7.89 14.63 1.69
CA GLU A 185 8.18 16.05 1.57
C GLU A 185 7.18 16.88 2.38
N ARG A 186 7.69 17.93 3.04
CA ARG A 186 6.89 18.90 3.79
C ARG A 186 6.49 20.02 2.84
N GLU A 187 5.20 20.29 2.75
CA GLU A 187 4.63 21.38 1.96
C GLU A 187 4.18 22.49 2.92
N ASN A 188 4.68 23.71 2.71
CA ASN A 188 4.26 24.91 3.45
C ASN A 188 3.59 25.90 2.45
N PRO A 189 2.27 25.80 2.23
CA PRO A 189 1.58 26.57 1.19
C PRO A 189 1.22 28.01 1.63
N GLU A 190 2.03 28.64 2.48
CA GLU A 190 1.79 30.02 2.91
C GLU A 190 2.00 30.99 1.73
N GLY A 191 0.95 31.74 1.38
CA GLY A 191 0.98 32.68 0.27
C GLY A 191 0.72 32.07 -1.11
N GLU A 192 0.53 30.75 -1.20
CA GLU A 192 0.16 30.08 -2.45
C GLU A 192 -1.36 30.09 -2.69
N ALA A 193 -1.77 29.83 -3.93
CA ALA A 193 -3.18 29.65 -4.27
C ALA A 193 -3.73 28.35 -3.65
N PHE A 194 -4.99 28.39 -3.21
CA PHE A 194 -5.61 27.25 -2.57
C PHE A 194 -5.94 26.11 -3.56
N ASP A 195 -5.20 25.01 -3.48
CA ASP A 195 -5.50 23.74 -4.16
C ASP A 195 -6.32 22.74 -3.31
N PRO A 196 -7.57 22.40 -3.68
CA PRO A 196 -8.40 21.45 -2.91
C PRO A 196 -7.85 20.02 -2.82
N ASN A 197 -6.99 19.62 -3.76
CA ASN A 197 -6.41 18.27 -3.78
C ASN A 197 -5.29 18.10 -2.73
N ARG A 198 -4.64 19.21 -2.32
CA ARG A 198 -3.47 19.22 -1.43
C ARG A 198 -3.73 19.92 -0.09
N HIS A 199 -4.74 20.79 -0.05
CA HIS A 199 -5.03 21.65 1.09
C HIS A 199 -6.44 21.43 1.63
N GLN A 200 -6.58 21.53 2.95
CA GLN A 200 -7.84 21.50 3.67
C GLN A 200 -8.10 22.88 4.28
N ALA A 201 -9.03 23.64 3.71
CA ALA A 201 -9.44 24.93 4.26
C ALA A 201 -10.27 24.72 5.53
N LEU A 202 -9.82 25.29 6.66
CA LEU A 202 -10.51 25.21 7.94
C LEU A 202 -11.41 26.42 8.21
N PHE A 203 -10.97 27.61 7.80
CA PHE A 203 -11.68 28.86 8.00
C PHE A 203 -11.28 29.86 6.93
N GLN A 204 -12.14 30.87 6.75
CA GLN A 204 -11.90 31.96 5.82
C GLN A 204 -11.94 33.28 6.58
N ALA A 205 -11.09 34.23 6.16
CA ALA A 205 -11.05 35.56 6.75
C ALA A 205 -10.90 36.62 5.65
N PRO A 206 -11.66 37.74 5.71
CA PRO A 206 -11.46 38.86 4.80
C PRO A 206 -10.18 39.59 5.21
N MET A 207 -9.19 39.61 4.32
CA MET A 207 -7.95 40.37 4.49
C MET A 207 -7.81 41.35 3.32
N PRO A 208 -7.80 42.67 3.55
CA PRO A 208 -7.70 43.65 2.47
C PRO A 208 -6.34 43.64 1.76
N ASP A 209 -5.32 43.04 2.39
CA ASP A 209 -3.94 43.05 1.91
C ASP A 209 -3.58 41.88 0.98
N LYS A 210 -4.43 40.86 0.84
CA LYS A 210 -4.14 39.63 0.08
C LYS A 210 -5.27 39.29 -0.90
N GLU A 211 -4.92 38.64 -2.01
CA GLU A 211 -5.88 38.19 -3.01
C GLU A 211 -6.81 37.10 -2.45
N ALA A 212 -8.06 37.09 -2.91
CA ALA A 212 -9.03 36.08 -2.52
C ALA A 212 -8.65 34.70 -3.07
N GLY A 213 -8.86 33.66 -2.27
CA GLY A 213 -8.44 32.30 -2.60
C GLY A 213 -6.97 31.99 -2.31
N THR A 214 -6.19 32.95 -1.82
CA THR A 214 -4.82 32.72 -1.34
C THR A 214 -4.83 32.18 0.09
N ILE A 215 -3.87 31.31 0.41
CA ILE A 215 -3.64 30.81 1.75
C ILE A 215 -2.90 31.86 2.57
N PHE A 216 -3.51 32.35 3.66
CA PHE A 216 -2.87 33.37 4.49
C PHE A 216 -2.12 32.80 5.70
N ALA A 217 -2.58 31.67 6.25
CA ALA A 217 -1.98 31.03 7.42
C ALA A 217 -2.12 29.50 7.32
N VAL A 218 -1.07 28.78 7.73
CA VAL A 218 -1.06 27.32 7.83
C VAL A 218 -1.11 26.93 9.30
N GLN A 219 -2.18 26.26 9.72
CA GLN A 219 -2.28 25.74 11.10
C GLN A 219 -1.52 24.43 11.28
N LYS A 220 -1.60 23.53 10.28
CA LYS A 220 -0.84 22.29 10.26
C LYS A 220 -0.22 22.07 8.91
N MET A 221 1.05 21.68 8.93
CA MET A 221 1.86 21.45 7.74
C MET A 221 1.36 20.22 6.97
N GLY A 222 1.36 20.33 5.64
CA GLY A 222 1.03 19.25 4.72
C GLY A 222 2.23 18.38 4.41
N TYR A 223 1.97 17.10 4.10
CA TYR A 223 3.01 16.14 3.72
C TYR A 223 2.57 15.30 2.53
N THR A 224 3.49 15.13 1.58
CA THR A 224 3.33 14.31 0.38
C THR A 224 4.39 13.21 0.34
N LEU A 225 4.04 12.05 -0.19
CA LEU A 225 4.92 10.90 -0.41
C LEU A 225 4.94 10.59 -1.89
N LYS A 226 6.05 10.87 -2.58
CA LYS A 226 6.23 10.59 -4.03
C LYS A 226 5.04 11.07 -4.89
N GLY A 227 4.50 12.25 -4.58
CA GLY A 227 3.36 12.85 -5.29
C GLY A 227 1.97 12.46 -4.76
N ARG A 228 1.85 11.53 -3.80
CA ARG A 228 0.59 11.22 -3.12
C ARG A 228 0.48 11.98 -1.80
N VAL A 229 -0.67 12.61 -1.53
CA VAL A 229 -0.90 13.32 -0.26
C VAL A 229 -1.03 12.31 0.89
N LEU A 230 -0.14 12.42 1.89
CA LEU A 230 -0.23 11.67 3.15
C LEU A 230 -1.20 12.36 4.12
N ARG A 231 -1.03 13.67 4.25
CA ARG A 231 -1.83 14.55 5.09
C ARG A 231 -1.92 15.92 4.41
N PRO A 232 -3.13 16.45 4.13
CA PRO A 232 -3.26 17.77 3.54
C PRO A 232 -2.83 18.84 4.55
N ALA A 233 -2.31 19.97 4.04
CA ALA A 233 -2.06 21.13 4.88
C ALA A 233 -3.39 21.71 5.36
N GLN A 234 -3.50 22.03 6.65
CA GLN A 234 -4.69 22.68 7.21
C GLN A 234 -4.47 24.18 7.20
N VAL A 235 -5.30 24.89 6.45
CA VAL A 235 -5.03 26.28 6.05
C VAL A 235 -6.22 27.20 6.27
N GLY A 236 -5.93 28.47 6.51
CA GLY A 236 -6.87 29.58 6.42
C GLY A 236 -6.78 30.22 5.03
N VAL A 237 -7.93 30.40 4.37
CA VAL A 237 -8.01 30.98 3.02
C VAL A 237 -8.58 32.40 3.11
N VAL A 238 -8.11 33.31 2.26
CA VAL A 238 -8.67 34.67 2.18
C VAL A 238 -10.02 34.61 1.45
N SER A 239 -11.08 35.11 2.08
CA SER A 239 -12.37 35.32 1.42
C SER A 239 -12.41 36.69 0.75
N ASP A 240 -13.19 36.81 -0.32
CA ASP A 240 -13.57 38.12 -0.86
C ASP A 240 -14.23 38.96 0.27
N PRO A 241 -13.88 40.25 0.42
CA PRO A 241 -14.58 41.12 1.34
C PRO A 241 -16.05 41.25 0.87
N GLN A 242 -17.00 40.80 1.71
CA GLN A 242 -18.44 40.99 1.49
C GLN A 242 -18.88 42.41 1.85
#